data_AF-A0A7M3M8D7-F1
#
_entry.id   AF-A0A7M3M8D7-F1
#
_cell.length_a   1.000
_cell.length_b   1.000
_cell.length_c   1.000
_cell.angle_alpha   90.00
_cell.angle_beta   90.00
_cell.angle_gamma   90.00
#
_symmetry.space_group_name_H-M   'P 1'
#
loop_
_entity.id
_entity.type
_entity.pdbx_description
1 polymer ?
#
loop_
_entity_poly.entity_id
_entity_poly.type
_entity_poly.pdbx_seq_one_letter_code
_entity_poly.pdbx_strand_id
1 'polypeptide(L)'
;MDAPSDSLQEFKKKVDKLLLDLGESDANHTRIGEQKVAATAYGSLPQSPTLATAYSTMHLKLQQLSKMLGEQLEAMGIAVGLADGDYQATDQKHAQRLQQIQASSKAYYEAWEKQNGKKDAPESGKGKAGGDEDLGKKGA
;
A
#
# COMPACT_ATOMS: atom_id res chain seq x y z
N MET A 1 14.96 13.84 28.97
CA MET A 1 15.39 13.05 27.80
C MET A 1 14.16 12.31 27.36
N ASP A 2 13.35 12.94 26.50
CA ASP A 2 12.12 12.31 25.98
C ASP A 2 12.53 11.08 25.19
N ALA A 3 11.93 9.95 25.56
CA ALA A 3 12.35 8.64 25.10
C ALA A 3 11.94 8.41 23.64
N PRO A 4 12.62 7.52 22.89
CA PRO A 4 12.23 7.15 21.52
C PRO A 4 10.75 6.79 21.36
N SER A 5 10.10 6.27 22.40
CA SER A 5 8.67 5.94 22.44
C SER A 5 7.76 7.16 22.23
N ASP A 6 8.04 8.28 22.88
CA ASP A 6 7.22 9.50 22.74
C ASP A 6 7.21 9.99 21.28
N SER A 7 8.33 9.82 20.58
CA SER A 7 8.46 10.17 19.17
C SER A 7 7.70 9.22 18.22
N LEU A 8 7.67 7.93 18.53
CA LEU A 8 6.94 6.91 17.76
C LEU A 8 5.43 7.06 17.94
N GLN A 9 4.97 7.35 19.15
CA GLN A 9 3.56 7.62 19.42
C GLN A 9 3.06 8.85 18.66
N GLU A 10 3.82 9.93 18.63
CA GLU A 10 3.48 11.12 17.84
C GLU A 10 3.47 10.85 16.33
N PHE A 11 4.39 10.01 15.83
CA PHE A 11 4.37 9.58 14.44
C PHE A 11 3.13 8.74 14.13
N LYS A 12 2.77 7.77 14.99
CA LYS A 12 1.56 6.97 14.84
C LYS A 12 0.31 7.84 14.79
N LYS A 13 0.16 8.83 15.68
CA LYS A 13 -0.96 9.77 15.68
C LYS A 13 -1.10 10.51 14.34
N LYS A 14 0.02 10.93 13.75
CA LYS A 14 0.03 11.60 12.43
C LYS A 14 -0.42 10.65 11.32
N VAL A 15 0.06 9.41 11.33
CA VAL A 15 -0.33 8.39 10.34
C VAL A 15 -1.81 8.05 10.47
N ASP A 16 -2.31 7.82 11.68
CA ASP A 16 -3.73 7.54 11.96
C ASP A 16 -4.61 8.72 11.51
N LYS A 17 -4.15 9.96 11.75
CA LYS A 17 -4.84 11.16 11.26
C LYS A 17 -4.88 11.20 9.73
N LEU A 18 -3.77 10.93 9.04
CA LEU A 18 -3.74 10.89 7.57
C LEU A 18 -4.67 9.81 7.00
N LEU A 19 -4.75 8.65 7.66
CA LEU A 19 -5.67 7.57 7.28
C LEU A 19 -7.13 8.03 7.43
N LEU A 20 -7.46 8.69 8.55
CA LEU A 20 -8.78 9.24 8.80
C LEU A 20 -9.13 10.32 7.78
N ASP A 21 -8.25 11.31 7.58
CA ASP A 21 -8.43 12.42 6.64
C ASP A 21 -8.63 11.88 5.21
N LEU A 22 -7.85 10.87 4.80
CA LEU A 22 -8.03 10.19 3.51
C LEU A 22 -9.39 9.47 3.44
N GLY A 23 -9.78 8.77 4.51
CA GLY A 23 -11.06 8.07 4.62
C GLY A 23 -12.28 9.00 4.56
N GLU A 24 -12.17 10.20 5.14
CA GLU A 24 -13.19 11.24 5.16
C GLU A 24 -13.18 12.17 3.94
N SER A 25 -12.15 12.11 3.11
CA SER A 25 -12.08 12.88 1.86
C SER A 25 -12.91 12.27 0.72
N ASP A 26 -13.19 13.07 -0.30
CA ASP A 26 -13.70 12.60 -1.59
C ASP A 26 -12.71 11.69 -2.32
N ALA A 27 -11.43 11.71 -1.90
CA ALA A 27 -10.40 10.86 -2.43
C ALA A 27 -10.45 9.43 -1.86
N ASN A 28 -11.32 9.11 -0.91
CA ASN A 28 -11.51 7.74 -0.43
C ASN A 28 -11.81 6.79 -1.61
N HIS A 29 -11.10 5.67 -1.73
CA HIS A 29 -11.25 4.73 -2.84
C HIS A 29 -12.69 4.24 -3.09
N THR A 30 -13.52 4.11 -2.05
CA THR A 30 -14.94 3.76 -2.21
C THR A 30 -15.72 4.90 -2.83
N ARG A 31 -15.54 6.14 -2.32
CA ARG A 31 -16.22 7.33 -2.82
C ARG A 31 -15.77 7.73 -4.22
N ILE A 32 -14.46 7.67 -4.50
CA ILE A 32 -13.95 7.81 -5.87
C ILE A 32 -14.68 6.80 -6.76
N GLY A 33 -14.74 5.52 -6.38
CA GLY A 33 -15.39 4.49 -7.19
C GLY A 33 -16.89 4.72 -7.48
N GLU A 34 -17.56 5.55 -6.69
CA GLU A 34 -18.96 5.96 -6.90
C GLU A 34 -19.12 7.12 -7.89
N GLN A 35 -18.07 7.94 -8.09
CA GLN A 35 -18.07 9.11 -8.98
C GLN A 35 -18.02 8.71 -10.46
N LYS A 36 -19.07 8.06 -10.96
CA LYS A 36 -19.16 7.62 -12.36
C LYS A 36 -19.94 8.62 -13.19
N VAL A 37 -19.47 8.87 -14.40
CA VAL A 37 -20.19 9.67 -15.40
C VAL A 37 -20.97 8.72 -16.31
N ALA A 38 -22.28 8.90 -16.39
CA ALA A 38 -23.15 8.08 -17.23
C ALA A 38 -22.78 8.24 -18.72
N ALA A 39 -22.89 7.16 -19.50
CA ALA A 39 -22.57 7.18 -20.93
C ALA A 39 -23.36 8.25 -21.71
N THR A 40 -24.60 8.52 -21.30
CA THR A 40 -25.47 9.54 -21.89
C THR A 40 -24.99 10.97 -21.64
N ALA A 41 -24.20 11.21 -20.58
CA ALA A 41 -23.68 12.54 -20.26
C ALA A 41 -22.56 13.00 -21.20
N TYR A 42 -21.93 12.08 -21.94
CA TYR A 42 -20.90 12.40 -22.93
C TYR A 42 -21.48 12.89 -24.27
N GLY A 43 -22.80 12.83 -24.46
CA GLY A 43 -23.47 13.24 -25.69
C GLY A 43 -23.24 12.29 -26.87
N SER A 44 -23.64 12.73 -28.07
CA SER A 44 -23.64 11.92 -29.31
C SER A 44 -22.52 12.31 -30.28
N LEU A 45 -21.45 12.94 -29.80
CA LEU A 45 -20.33 13.32 -30.65
C LEU A 45 -19.53 12.07 -31.04
N PRO A 46 -18.92 12.01 -32.24
CA PRO A 46 -18.11 10.86 -32.65
C PRO A 46 -16.97 10.52 -31.68
N GLN A 47 -16.46 11.51 -30.95
CA GLN A 47 -15.36 11.33 -29.98
C GLN A 47 -15.84 11.00 -28.55
N SER A 48 -17.14 11.01 -28.27
CA SER A 48 -17.71 10.73 -26.94
C SER A 48 -17.25 9.38 -26.35
N PRO A 49 -17.14 8.27 -27.12
CA PRO A 49 -16.63 7.00 -26.60
C PRO A 49 -15.16 7.07 -26.14
N THR A 50 -14.32 7.82 -26.87
CA THR A 50 -12.91 8.01 -26.53
C THR A 50 -12.77 8.80 -25.24
N LEU A 51 -13.56 9.87 -25.08
CA LEU A 51 -13.58 10.66 -23.85
C LEU A 51 -14.04 9.83 -22.65
N ALA A 52 -15.12 9.04 -22.81
CA ALA A 52 -15.61 8.15 -21.77
C ALA A 52 -14.56 7.10 -21.34
N THR A 53 -13.80 6.58 -22.30
CA THR A 53 -12.71 5.62 -22.04
C THR A 53 -11.55 6.30 -21.28
N ALA A 54 -11.15 7.50 -21.70
CA ALA A 54 -10.08 8.25 -21.05
C ALA A 54 -10.44 8.60 -19.59
N TYR A 55 -11.67 9.09 -19.38
CA TYR A 55 -12.20 9.37 -18.04
C TYR A 55 -12.20 8.11 -17.17
N SER A 56 -12.77 7.01 -17.67
CA SER A 56 -12.85 5.74 -16.94
C SER A 56 -11.46 5.22 -16.56
N THR A 57 -10.48 5.37 -17.44
CA THR A 57 -9.08 4.99 -17.18
C THR A 57 -8.47 5.82 -16.06
N MET A 58 -8.60 7.15 -16.12
CA MET A 58 -8.09 8.04 -15.07
C MET A 58 -8.77 7.77 -13.73
N HIS A 59 -10.09 7.63 -13.73
CA HIS A 59 -10.89 7.34 -12.56
C HIS A 59 -10.46 6.03 -11.88
N LEU A 60 -10.27 4.95 -12.65
CA LEU A 60 -9.77 3.68 -12.13
C LEU A 60 -8.36 3.83 -11.52
N LYS A 61 -7.47 4.57 -12.16
CA LYS A 61 -6.12 4.83 -11.63
C LYS A 61 -6.14 5.61 -10.32
N LEU A 62 -6.99 6.63 -10.21
CA LEU A 62 -7.14 7.42 -8.98
C LEU A 62 -7.72 6.57 -7.84
N GLN A 63 -8.73 5.75 -8.12
CA GLN A 63 -9.29 4.81 -7.16
C GLN A 63 -8.22 3.83 -6.64
N GLN A 64 -7.42 3.27 -7.55
CA GLN A 64 -6.32 2.36 -7.20
C GLN A 64 -5.25 3.06 -6.35
N LEU A 65 -4.84 4.27 -6.74
CA LEU A 65 -3.85 5.07 -6.02
C LEU A 65 -4.31 5.34 -4.58
N SER A 66 -5.55 5.80 -4.41
CA SER A 66 -6.12 6.06 -3.09
C SER A 66 -6.13 4.82 -2.21
N LYS A 67 -6.54 3.67 -2.78
CA LYS A 67 -6.55 2.42 -2.03
C LYS A 67 -5.15 2.02 -1.58
N MET A 68 -4.16 2.06 -2.47
CA MET A 68 -2.78 1.71 -2.14
C MET A 68 -2.19 2.65 -1.08
N LEU A 69 -2.45 3.96 -1.17
CA LEU A 69 -2.00 4.93 -0.19
C LEU A 69 -2.59 4.63 1.20
N GLY A 70 -3.89 4.34 1.28
CA GLY A 70 -4.54 3.94 2.53
C GLY A 70 -3.94 2.66 3.12
N GLU A 71 -3.71 1.64 2.30
CA GLU A 71 -3.07 0.39 2.72
C GLU A 71 -1.63 0.60 3.22
N GLN A 72 -0.86 1.51 2.61
CA GLN A 72 0.49 1.85 3.05
C GLN A 72 0.49 2.61 4.38
N LEU A 73 -0.39 3.60 4.55
CA LEU A 73 -0.53 4.32 5.81
C LEU A 73 -0.92 3.37 6.95
N GLU A 74 -1.85 2.45 6.71
CA GLU A 74 -2.24 1.44 7.69
C GLU A 74 -1.07 0.51 8.04
N ALA A 75 -0.31 0.04 7.06
CA ALA A 75 0.87 -0.78 7.31
C ALA A 75 1.93 -0.05 8.15
N MET A 76 2.17 1.25 7.89
CA MET A 76 3.07 2.08 8.70
C MET A 76 2.56 2.23 10.14
N GLY A 77 1.26 2.49 10.33
CA GLY A 77 0.66 2.60 11.66
C GLY A 77 0.80 1.30 12.48
N ILE A 78 0.63 0.15 11.83
CA ILE A 78 0.85 -1.16 12.44
C ILE A 78 2.33 -1.35 12.79
N ALA A 79 3.25 -1.10 11.86
CA ALA A 79 4.69 -1.29 12.09
C ALA A 79 5.22 -0.45 13.26
N VAL A 80 4.72 0.78 13.41
CA VAL A 80 5.08 1.67 14.53
C VAL A 80 4.52 1.16 15.85
N GLY A 81 3.27 0.68 15.86
CA GLY A 81 2.68 0.06 17.05
C GLY A 81 3.47 -1.17 17.52
N LEU A 82 3.95 -2.00 16.59
CA LEU A 82 4.82 -3.14 16.91
C LEU A 82 6.17 -2.69 17.49
N ALA A 83 6.73 -1.59 16.98
CA ALA A 83 8.00 -1.06 17.44
C ALA A 83 7.93 -0.37 18.83
N ASP A 84 6.78 0.19 19.19
CA ASP A 84 6.56 0.86 20.49
C ASP A 84 6.28 -0.12 21.65
N GLY A 85 6.13 -1.42 21.35
CA GLY A 85 5.99 -2.47 22.37
C GLY A 85 4.59 -2.63 22.96
N ASP A 86 3.55 -2.06 22.34
CA ASP A 86 2.15 -2.19 22.76
C ASP A 86 1.60 -3.59 22.38
N TYR A 87 2.04 -4.59 23.15
CA TYR A 87 1.76 -6.01 22.93
C TYR A 87 0.87 -6.57 24.03
N GLN A 88 -0.42 -6.68 23.75
CA GLN A 88 -1.26 -7.81 24.20
C GLN A 88 -2.58 -7.81 23.41
N ALA A 89 -2.91 -8.97 22.81
CA ALA A 89 -4.11 -9.30 22.00
C ALA A 89 -4.23 -8.78 20.55
N THR A 90 -3.48 -7.77 20.10
CA THR A 90 -3.68 -7.16 18.75
C THR A 90 -2.78 -7.74 17.63
N ASP A 91 -1.81 -8.60 17.98
CA ASP A 91 -0.80 -9.13 17.05
C ASP A 91 -1.41 -9.94 15.89
N GLN A 92 -2.37 -10.83 16.16
CA GLN A 92 -2.94 -11.67 15.12
C GLN A 92 -3.77 -10.88 14.10
N LYS A 93 -4.58 -9.90 14.55
CA LYS A 93 -5.38 -9.04 13.67
C LYS A 93 -4.48 -8.17 12.80
N HIS A 94 -3.43 -7.60 13.38
CA HIS A 94 -2.46 -6.79 12.66
C HIS A 94 -1.63 -7.61 11.68
N ALA A 95 -1.18 -8.81 12.07
CA ALA A 95 -0.50 -9.74 11.18
C ALA A 95 -1.39 -10.15 10.00
N GLN A 96 -2.66 -10.50 10.24
CA GLN A 96 -3.63 -10.78 9.18
C GLN A 96 -3.82 -9.58 8.26
N ARG A 97 -3.88 -8.36 8.82
CA ARG A 97 -4.07 -7.16 8.02
C ARG A 97 -2.85 -6.84 7.15
N LEU A 98 -1.64 -6.99 7.69
CA LEU A 98 -0.41 -6.86 6.91
C LEU A 98 -0.34 -7.90 5.78
N GLN A 99 -0.75 -9.15 6.03
CA GLN A 99 -0.85 -10.17 4.99
C GLN A 99 -1.81 -9.77 3.87
N GLN A 100 -2.97 -9.20 4.20
CA GLN A 100 -3.92 -8.68 3.21
C GLN A 100 -3.33 -7.53 2.41
N ILE A 101 -2.65 -6.59 3.06
CA ILE A 101 -2.00 -5.44 2.39
C ILE A 101 -0.90 -5.93 1.43
N GLN A 102 -0.10 -6.92 1.84
CA GLN A 102 0.92 -7.54 0.99
C GLN A 102 0.29 -8.25 -0.21
N ALA A 103 -0.77 -9.02 0.00
CA ALA A 103 -1.48 -9.70 -1.07
C ALA A 103 -2.10 -8.71 -2.08
N SER A 104 -2.73 -7.64 -1.58
CA SER A 104 -3.27 -6.54 -2.39
C SER A 104 -2.16 -5.88 -3.24
N SER A 105 -1.04 -5.52 -2.61
CA SER A 105 0.11 -4.91 -3.29
C SER A 105 0.70 -5.82 -4.38
N LYS A 106 0.85 -7.12 -4.09
CA LYS A 106 1.33 -8.10 -5.07
C LYS A 106 0.38 -8.22 -6.26
N ALA A 107 -0.92 -8.29 -6.01
CA ALA A 107 -1.92 -8.36 -7.07
C ALA A 107 -1.88 -7.11 -7.98
N TYR A 108 -1.70 -5.92 -7.39
CA TYR A 108 -1.52 -4.68 -8.17
C TYR A 108 -0.29 -4.73 -9.05
N TYR A 109 0.84 -5.14 -8.50
CA TYR A 109 2.09 -5.23 -9.23
C TYR A 109 1.99 -6.22 -10.40
N GLU A 110 1.44 -7.41 -10.17
CA GLU A 110 1.21 -8.42 -11.22
C GLU A 110 0.25 -7.94 -12.32
N ALA A 111 -0.81 -7.21 -11.96
CA ALA A 111 -1.73 -6.62 -12.92
C ALA A 111 -1.05 -5.53 -13.77
N TRP A 112 -0.20 -4.71 -13.13
CA TRP A 112 0.58 -3.68 -13.82
C TRP A 112 1.61 -4.30 -14.78
N GLU A 113 2.31 -5.36 -14.38
CA GLU A 113 3.26 -6.08 -15.24
C GLU A 113 2.58 -6.68 -16.48
N LYS A 114 1.38 -7.26 -16.30
CA LYS A 114 0.59 -7.80 -17.42
C LYS A 114 0.17 -6.73 -18.42
N GLN A 115 -0.09 -5.51 -17.94
CA GLN A 115 -0.56 -4.41 -18.79
C GLN A 115 0.58 -3.63 -19.47
N ASN A 116 1.74 -3.52 -18.83
CA ASN A 116 2.83 -2.64 -19.28
C ASN A 116 4.08 -3.39 -19.79
N GLY A 117 4.09 -4.73 -19.69
CA GLY A 117 5.24 -5.57 -20.01
C GLY A 117 6.31 -5.51 -18.90
N LYS A 118 7.14 -6.56 -18.82
CA LYS A 118 8.26 -6.60 -17.88
C LYS A 118 9.33 -5.59 -18.32
N LYS A 119 9.37 -4.43 -17.68
CA LYS A 119 10.57 -3.59 -17.63
C LYS A 119 11.09 -3.66 -16.21
N ASP A 120 12.22 -4.35 -16.08
CA ASP A 120 13.13 -4.45 -14.93
C ASP A 120 12.55 -3.95 -13.60
N ALA A 121 12.03 -4.89 -12.82
CA ALA A 121 11.67 -4.65 -11.43
C ALA A 121 12.89 -4.12 -10.66
N PRO A 122 12.75 -3.11 -9.78
CA PRO A 122 13.80 -2.83 -8.81
C PRO A 122 13.98 -4.07 -7.94
N GLU A 123 15.17 -4.65 -8.00
CA GLU A 123 15.57 -5.83 -7.25
C GLU A 123 15.46 -5.52 -5.75
N SER A 124 14.34 -5.90 -5.13
CA SER A 124 14.18 -5.82 -3.68
C SER A 124 15.23 -6.71 -3.04
N GLY A 125 16.18 -6.09 -2.35
CA GLY A 125 17.43 -6.68 -1.87
C GLY A 125 17.26 -8.06 -1.24
N LYS A 126 17.79 -9.06 -1.94
CA LYS A 126 18.07 -10.38 -1.38
C LYS A 126 19.30 -10.24 -0.48
N GLY A 127 19.07 -9.86 0.78
CA GLY A 127 20.11 -9.89 1.80
C GLY A 127 20.68 -11.30 1.89
N LYS A 128 21.89 -11.50 1.34
CA LYS A 128 22.69 -12.68 1.61
C LYS A 128 23.05 -12.65 3.10
N ALA A 129 22.36 -13.46 3.90
CA ALA A 129 22.86 -13.86 5.20
C ALA A 129 24.19 -14.60 4.97
N GLY A 130 25.30 -13.94 5.30
CA GLY A 130 26.58 -14.58 5.50
C GLY A 130 26.59 -15.19 6.91
N GLY A 131 27.18 -16.38 7.04
CA GLY A 131 27.44 -17.01 8.32
C GLY A 131 27.52 -18.53 8.21
N ASP A 132 28.65 -19.03 7.73
CA ASP A 132 29.18 -20.32 8.21
C ASP A 132 30.71 -20.18 8.26
N GLU A 133 31.20 -19.67 9.39
CA GLU A 133 32.60 -19.74 9.77
C GLU A 133 32.89 -21.18 10.22
N ASP A 134 33.39 -22.01 9.31
CA ASP A 134 33.97 -23.32 9.62
C ASP A 134 35.37 -23.12 10.25
N LEU A 135 35.38 -22.97 11.57
CA LEU A 135 36.59 -22.97 12.39
C LEU A 135 37.08 -24.41 12.62
N GLY A 136 38.04 -24.82 11.78
CA GLY A 136 39.27 -25.53 12.17
C GLY A 136 39.15 -26.78 13.05
N LYS A 137 39.30 -27.95 12.42
CA LYS A 137 40.00 -29.08 13.05
C LYS A 137 40.54 -30.06 11.99
N LYS A 138 41.85 -30.02 11.74
CA LYS A 138 42.60 -31.18 11.25
C LYS A 138 43.83 -31.37 12.14
N GLY A 139 43.70 -32.36 13.02
CA GLY A 139 44.83 -33.13 13.52
C GLY A 139 45.04 -34.37 12.65
N ALA A 140 46.18 -35.02 12.90
CA ALA A 140 46.80 -36.14 12.20
C ALA A 140 47.63 -35.74 10.98
#